data_AF-A0A6C0GC33-F1
#
_entry.id   AF-A0A6C0GC33-F1
#
_cell.length_a   1.000
_cell.length_b   1.000
_cell.length_c   1.000
_cell.angle_alpha   90.00
_cell.angle_beta   90.00
_cell.angle_gamma   90.00
#
_symmetry.space_group_name_H-M   'P 1'
#
loop_
_entity.id
_entity.type
_entity.pdbx_description
1 polymer ?
#
loop_
_entity_poly.entity_id
_entity_poly.type
_entity_poly.pdbx_seq_one_letter_code
_entity_poly.pdbx_strand_id
1 'polypeptide(L)'
;MSCLAQQEIISLIKNKEKEGFDRLYDTYSVALYKLSLHITSDDKLAQQVLENSFVFIWKNIDTYTPSQISFGVWLISIVKQEANKMAHLQVND
;
A
#
# COMPACT_ATOMS: atom_id res chain seq x y z
N MET A 1 -14.84 16.25 -3.95
CA MET A 1 -13.77 16.21 -4.97
C MET A 1 -12.80 15.04 -4.79
N SER A 2 -12.63 14.46 -3.60
CA SER A 2 -11.63 13.39 -3.36
C SER A 2 -11.94 12.00 -3.94
N CYS A 3 -13.20 11.69 -4.26
CA CYS A 3 -13.59 10.35 -4.75
C CYS A 3 -13.20 10.12 -6.23
N LEU A 4 -13.23 11.17 -7.05
CA LEU A 4 -12.89 11.10 -8.48
C LEU A 4 -11.39 10.85 -8.69
N ALA A 5 -10.53 11.56 -7.95
CA ALA A 5 -9.09 11.37 -8.01
C ALA A 5 -8.67 9.95 -7.60
N GLN A 6 -9.32 9.38 -6.58
CA GLN A 6 -9.04 8.00 -6.16
C GLN A 6 -9.46 6.98 -7.22
N GLN A 7 -10.63 7.16 -7.85
CA GLN A 7 -11.09 6.29 -8.92
C GLN A 7 -10.16 6.33 -10.14
N GLU A 8 -9.64 7.51 -10.48
CA GLU A 8 -8.66 7.68 -11.55
C GLU A 8 -7.36 6.91 -11.24
N ILE A 9 -6.82 7.04 -10.02
CA ILE A 9 -5.65 6.27 -9.56
C ILE A 9 -5.88 4.77 -9.73
N ILE A 10 -7.02 4.26 -9.26
CA ILE A 10 -7.36 2.83 -9.36
C ILE A 10 -7.43 2.39 -10.82
N SER A 11 -8.08 3.18 -11.68
CA SER A 11 -8.22 2.88 -13.11
C SER A 11 -6.85 2.81 -13.80
N LEU A 12 -5.99 3.80 -13.58
CA LEU A 12 -4.66 3.86 -14.18
C LEU A 12 -3.78 2.68 -13.74
N ILE A 13 -3.81 2.31 -12.46
CA ILE A 13 -3.03 1.17 -11.95
C ILE A 13 -3.56 -0.16 -12.51
N LYS A 14 -4.88 -0.32 -12.66
CA LYS A 14 -5.47 -1.51 -13.32
C LYS A 14 -5.02 -1.64 -14.77
N ASN A 15 -4.92 -0.52 -15.48
CA ASN A 15 -4.37 -0.47 -16.84
C ASN A 15 -2.84 -0.63 -16.90
N LYS A 16 -2.16 -0.82 -15.76
CA LYS A 16 -0.69 -0.88 -15.64
C LYS A 16 0.00 0.38 -16.19
N GLU A 17 -0.66 1.52 -16.05
CA GLU A 17 -0.09 2.81 -16.43
C GLU A 17 0.78 3.34 -15.29
N LYS A 18 2.02 3.74 -15.63
CA LYS A 18 2.99 4.27 -14.65
C LYS A 18 2.45 5.49 -13.89
N GLU A 19 1.69 6.35 -14.57
CA GLU A 19 1.08 7.53 -13.96
C GLU A 19 0.18 7.19 -12.77
N GLY A 20 -0.57 6.09 -12.84
CA GLY A 20 -1.40 5.64 -11.73
C GLY A 20 -0.58 5.28 -10.50
N PHE A 21 0.57 4.64 -10.71
CA PHE A 21 1.50 4.29 -9.64
C PHE A 21 2.17 5.53 -9.04
N ASP A 22 2.62 6.47 -9.88
CA ASP A 22 3.21 7.73 -9.43
C ASP A 22 2.22 8.52 -8.57
N ARG A 23 0.96 8.66 -9.02
CA ARG A 23 -0.10 9.34 -8.25
C ARG A 23 -0.45 8.62 -6.95
N LEU A 24 -0.46 7.28 -6.94
CA LEU A 24 -0.65 6.50 -5.72
C LEU A 24 0.47 6.78 -4.72
N TYR A 25 1.71 6.78 -5.20
CA TYR A 25 2.88 7.05 -4.37
C TYR A 25 2.79 8.45 -3.76
N ASP A 26 2.54 9.48 -4.57
CA ASP A 26 2.43 10.86 -4.08
C ASP A 26 1.29 11.04 -3.07
N THR A 27 0.18 10.32 -3.27
CA THR A 27 -1.02 10.47 -2.42
C THR A 27 -0.89 9.70 -1.10
N TYR A 28 -0.33 8.48 -1.12
CA TYR A 28 -0.41 7.55 0.01
C TYR A 28 0.93 7.23 0.68
N SER A 29 2.08 7.49 0.04
CA SER A 29 3.40 7.12 0.59
C SER A 29 3.63 7.62 2.01
N VAL A 30 3.35 8.90 2.29
CA VAL A 30 3.54 9.49 3.63
C VAL A 30 2.66 8.83 4.68
N ALA A 31 1.39 8.55 4.34
CA ALA A 31 0.44 7.96 5.27
C ALA A 31 0.78 6.48 5.55
N LEU A 32 1.10 5.72 4.50
CA LEU A 32 1.48 4.32 4.62
C LEU A 32 2.83 4.16 5.32
N TYR A 33 3.81 5.05 5.06
CA TYR A 33 5.08 5.06 5.77
C TYR A 33 4.90 5.28 7.27
N LYS A 34 4.12 6.29 7.66
CA LYS A 34 3.84 6.57 9.07
C LYS A 34 3.16 5.39 9.76
N LEU A 35 2.24 4.72 9.06
CA LEU A 35 1.61 3.50 9.57
C LEU A 35 2.63 2.36 9.72
N SER A 36 3.45 2.10 8.70
CA SER A 36 4.51 1.08 8.75
C SER A 36 5.47 1.34 9.91
N LEU A 37 5.90 2.59 10.10
CA LEU A 37 6.78 3.00 11.18
C LEU A 37 6.12 2.82 12.55
N HIS A 38 4.84 3.15 12.67
CA HIS A 38 4.09 2.92 13.91
C HIS A 38 4.00 1.44 14.28
N ILE A 39 3.89 0.54 13.29
CA ILE A 39 3.78 -0.91 13.53
C ILE A 39 5.16 -1.53 13.79
N THR A 40 6.17 -1.18 12.99
CA THR A 40 7.50 -1.80 13.03
C THR A 40 8.42 -1.17 14.08
N SER A 41 8.20 0.09 14.45
CA SER A 41 9.08 0.89 15.33
C SER A 41 10.54 0.95 14.87
N ASP A 42 10.81 0.70 13.59
CA ASP A 42 12.13 0.69 12.97
C ASP A 42 12.03 1.29 11.55
N ASP A 43 12.80 2.33 11.26
CA ASP A 43 12.73 3.04 9.97
C ASP A 43 13.11 2.15 8.77
N LYS A 44 14.08 1.25 8.93
CA LYS A 44 14.53 0.35 7.86
C LYS A 44 13.45 -0.67 7.53
N LEU A 45 12.83 -1.26 8.56
CA LEU A 45 11.69 -2.17 8.37
C LEU A 45 10.48 -1.43 7.80
N ALA A 46 10.19 -0.22 8.29
CA ALA A 46 9.08 0.58 7.82
C ALA A 46 9.18 0.87 6.31
N GLN A 47 10.38 1.24 5.85
CA GLN A 47 10.67 1.44 4.44
C GLN A 47 10.47 0.16 3.63
N GLN A 48 11.01 -0.97 4.11
CA GLN A 48 10.87 -2.25 3.42
C GLN A 48 9.41 -2.71 3.32
N VAL A 49 8.62 -2.52 4.38
CA VAL A 49 7.17 -2.80 4.38
C VAL A 49 6.46 -1.92 3.37
N LEU A 50 6.80 -0.63 3.30
CA LEU A 50 6.21 0.30 2.34
C LEU A 50 6.49 -0.12 0.90
N GLU A 51 7.75 -0.39 0.56
CA GLU A 51 8.18 -0.82 -0.78
C GLU A 51 7.47 -2.11 -1.19
N ASN A 52 7.45 -3.12 -0.32
CA ASN A 52 6.74 -4.37 -0.58
C ASN A 52 5.24 -4.17 -0.76
N SER A 53 4.63 -3.30 0.05
CA SER A 53 3.20 -2.99 -0.07
C SER A 53 2.87 -2.39 -1.44
N PHE A 54 3.68 -1.45 -1.93
CA PHE A 54 3.50 -0.89 -3.27
C PHE A 54 3.67 -1.93 -4.38
N VAL A 55 4.67 -2.80 -4.29
CA VAL A 55 4.85 -3.92 -5.24
C VAL A 55 3.64 -4.86 -5.20
N PHE A 56 3.12 -5.15 -4.00
CA PHE A 56 1.94 -5.98 -3.84
C PHE A 56 0.70 -5.34 -4.46
N ILE A 57 0.48 -4.05 -4.22
CA ILE A 57 -0.64 -3.29 -4.80
C ILE A 57 -0.57 -3.32 -6.33
N TRP A 58 0.60 -3.04 -6.91
CA TRP A 58 0.79 -3.07 -8.36
C TRP A 58 0.45 -4.42 -8.98
N LYS A 59 0.86 -5.51 -8.32
CA LYS A 59 0.61 -6.89 -8.78
C LYS A 59 -0.84 -7.33 -8.58
N ASN A 60 -1.49 -6.89 -7.50
CA ASN A 60 -2.79 -7.41 -7.06
C ASN A 60 -3.93 -6.39 -7.15
N ILE A 61 -3.76 -5.27 -7.86
CA ILE A 61 -4.81 -4.25 -8.00
C ILE A 61 -6.12 -4.82 -8.57
N ASP A 62 -6.05 -5.90 -9.35
CA ASP A 62 -7.20 -6.55 -9.96
C ASP A 62 -8.09 -7.25 -8.92
N THR A 63 -7.54 -7.61 -7.75
CA THR A 63 -8.30 -8.20 -6.65
C THR A 63 -9.07 -7.15 -5.84
N TYR A 64 -8.74 -5.86 -6.00
CA TYR A 64 -9.42 -4.80 -5.28
C TYR A 64 -10.86 -4.63 -5.79
N THR A 65 -11.81 -4.82 -4.87
CA THR A 65 -13.25 -4.76 -5.11
C THR A 65 -13.87 -3.58 -4.34
N PRO A 66 -14.20 -2.45 -5.01
CA PRO A 66 -14.70 -1.24 -4.37
C PRO A 66 -16.02 -1.40 -3.59
N SER A 67 -16.82 -2.44 -3.90
CA SER A 67 -18.10 -2.69 -3.24
C SER A 67 -17.97 -3.33 -1.85
N GLN A 68 -16.80 -3.90 -1.52
CA GLN A 68 -16.57 -4.59 -0.25
C GLN A 68 -15.92 -3.68 0.78
N ILE A 69 -14.84 -3.01 0.40
CA ILE A 69 -14.05 -2.14 1.27
C ILE A 69 -13.54 -0.93 0.49
N SER A 70 -13.34 0.19 1.19
CA SER A 70 -12.75 1.37 0.58
C SER A 70 -11.27 1.13 0.24
N PHE A 71 -10.78 1.85 -0.77
CA PHE A 71 -9.39 1.72 -1.21
C PHE A 71 -8.39 1.97 -0.08
N GLY A 72 -8.58 3.02 0.71
CA GLY A 72 -7.72 3.32 1.85
C GLY A 72 -7.67 2.19 2.88
N VAL A 73 -8.81 1.56 3.19
CA VAL A 73 -8.87 0.41 4.10
C VAL A 73 -8.13 -0.80 3.50
N TRP A 74 -8.27 -1.03 2.20
CA TRP A 74 -7.55 -2.09 1.51
C TRP A 74 -6.02 -1.87 1.54
N LEU A 75 -5.54 -0.65 1.28
CA LEU A 75 -4.11 -0.31 1.39
C LEU A 75 -3.57 -0.55 2.81
N ILE A 76 -4.31 -0.13 3.83
CA ILE A 76 -3.95 -0.35 5.24
C ILE A 76 -3.87 -1.85 5.55
N SER A 77 -4.78 -2.66 5.00
CA SER A 77 -4.78 -4.11 5.21
C SER A 77 -3.52 -4.77 4.65
N ILE A 78 -3.05 -4.32 3.48
CA ILE A 78 -1.82 -4.79 2.85
C ILE A 78 -0.61 -4.40 3.69
N VAL A 79 -0.51 -3.14 4.12
CA VAL A 79 0.60 -2.67 4.97
C VAL A 79 0.67 -3.46 6.27
N LYS A 80 -0.47 -3.71 6.92
CA LYS A 80 -0.52 -4.53 8.14
C LYS A 80 -0.05 -5.96 7.88
N GLN A 81 -0.46 -6.56 6.76
CA GLN A 81 -0.03 -7.91 6.39
C GLN A 81 1.48 -7.97 6.14
N GLU A 82 2.04 -7.02 5.39
CA GLU A 82 3.48 -6.94 5.12
C GLU A 82 4.29 -6.64 6.38
N ALA A 83 3.80 -5.76 7.26
CA ALA A 83 4.46 -5.47 8.54
C ALA A 83 4.51 -6.70 9.44
N ASN A 84 3.39 -7.43 9.58
CA ASN A 84 3.34 -8.67 10.35
C ASN A 84 4.31 -9.72 9.79
N LYS A 85 4.36 -9.85 8.45
CA LYS A 85 5.29 -10.76 7.78
C LYS A 85 6.75 -10.43 8.12
N MET A 86 7.13 -9.15 8.10
CA MET A 86 8.48 -8.72 8.46
C MET A 86 8.80 -8.95 9.94
N ALA A 87 7.86 -8.69 10.83
CA ALA A 87 8.03 -8.95 12.25
C ALA A 87 8.29 -10.44 12.54
N HIS A 88 7.61 -11.35 11.84
CA HIS A 88 7.86 -12.79 11.99
C HIS A 88 9.19 -13.26 11.41
N LEU A 89 9.73 -12.57 10.39
CA LEU A 89 11.03 -12.92 9.80
C LEU A 89 12.21 -12.54 10.71
N GLN A 90 12.09 -11.53 11.56
CA GLN A 90 13.14 -11.15 12.52
C GLN A 90 13.29 -12.10 13.72
N VAL A 91 12.32 -13.00 13.96
CA VAL A 91 12.33 -13.92 15.12
C VAL A 91 13.14 -15.20 14.84
N ASN A 92 13.55 -15.44 13.60
CA ASN A 92 14.22 -16.67 13.18
C ASN A 92 15.74 -16.55 12.93
N ASP A 93 16.36 -15.43 13.32
CA ASP A 93 17.82 -15.23 13.25
C ASP A 93 18.49 -15.25 14.64
#